data_AF-A0A0F9BUJ2-F1
#
_entry.id   AF-A0A0F9BUJ2-F1
#
_cell.length_a   1.000
_cell.length_b   1.000
_cell.length_c   1.000
_cell.angle_alpha   90.00
_cell.angle_beta   90.00
_cell.angle_gamma   90.00
#
_symmetry.space_group_name_H-M   'P 1'
#
loop_
_entity.id
_entity.type
_entity.pdbx_description
1 polymer ?
#
loop_
_entity_poly.entity_id
_entity_poly.type
_entity_poly.pdbx_seq_one_letter_code
_entity_poly.pdbx_strand_id
1 'polypeptide(L)'
;DIQDFVPLNLWDACKDPWNEETKTGVAPLLPGDQTPLVIGVDAGTWNDSFAIAAVSRNRQNVKDVDVRAVREWKPPPGGAIDYSEPEGFLRAICEGGCALGHPQYAPFKMDEEGAAAARKPVCPACRDGVLIPPFRVVCIVFDSHQLVSIMQGMVRDGVAWCLDFDQGELRLKADRTLYLMIVRGELHHDGNEALRQNVQNARAKLQKTEESTMRIEKRAPDRKVDILVALSMATYQCRELLLE
;
A
#
# COMPACT_ATOMS: atom_id res chain seq x y z
N ASP A 1 17.43 -6.01 -24.42
CA ASP A 1 16.30 -6.81 -23.90
C ASP A 1 15.57 -6.09 -22.79
N ILE A 2 14.26 -5.94 -22.93
CA ILE A 2 13.39 -5.45 -21.86
C ILE A 2 12.96 -6.70 -21.09
N GLN A 3 13.48 -6.88 -19.88
CA GLN A 3 13.12 -8.00 -19.03
C GLN A 3 11.96 -7.61 -18.13
N ASP A 4 10.93 -8.45 -18.08
CA ASP A 4 9.83 -8.34 -17.12
C ASP A 4 10.38 -8.25 -15.69
N PHE A 5 9.70 -7.51 -14.81
CA PHE A 5 10.14 -7.44 -13.41
C PHE A 5 10.13 -8.85 -12.79
N VAL A 6 9.02 -9.56 -12.95
CA VAL A 6 8.89 -10.98 -12.64
C VAL A 6 7.98 -11.64 -13.69
N PRO A 7 8.26 -12.89 -14.11
CA PRO A 7 7.33 -13.66 -14.93
C PRO A 7 5.95 -13.80 -14.27
N LEU A 8 4.87 -13.55 -15.01
CA LEU A 8 3.50 -13.57 -14.46
C LEU A 8 3.10 -14.92 -13.88
N ASN A 9 3.61 -16.03 -14.39
CA ASN A 9 3.33 -17.36 -13.85
C ASN A 9 3.94 -17.56 -12.44
N LEU A 10 5.06 -16.90 -12.12
CA LEU A 10 5.64 -16.93 -10.78
C LEU A 10 4.86 -16.04 -9.82
N TRP A 11 4.37 -14.89 -10.30
CA TRP A 11 3.41 -14.08 -9.55
C TRP A 11 2.13 -14.87 -9.26
N ASP A 12 1.52 -15.47 -10.27
CA ASP A 12 0.27 -16.22 -10.11
C ASP A 12 0.42 -17.44 -9.19
N ALA A 13 1.62 -18.01 -9.07
CA ALA A 13 1.93 -19.08 -8.12
C ALA A 13 1.94 -18.62 -6.65
N CYS A 14 2.07 -17.32 -6.39
CA CYS A 14 1.98 -16.71 -5.05
C CYS A 14 0.53 -16.46 -4.60
N LYS A 15 -0.47 -16.82 -5.44
CA LYS A 15 -1.87 -16.66 -5.10
C LYS A 15 -2.28 -17.68 -4.04
N ASP A 16 -2.65 -17.18 -2.87
CA ASP A 16 -3.08 -17.99 -1.72
C ASP A 16 -4.38 -17.41 -1.13
N PRO A 17 -5.52 -17.59 -1.82
CA PRO A 17 -6.78 -16.97 -1.43
C PRO A 17 -7.32 -17.61 -0.14
N TRP A 18 -8.00 -16.80 0.67
CA TRP A 18 -8.58 -17.27 1.92
C TRP A 18 -9.52 -18.47 1.74
N ASN A 19 -9.28 -19.53 2.49
CA ASN A 19 -10.19 -20.64 2.66
C ASN A 19 -10.83 -20.56 4.05
N GLU A 20 -12.14 -20.30 4.07
CA GLU A 20 -12.91 -20.11 5.29
C GLU A 20 -13.08 -21.40 6.12
N GLU A 21 -13.10 -22.57 5.48
CA GLU A 21 -13.26 -23.87 6.15
C GLU A 21 -11.97 -24.29 6.85
N THR A 22 -10.84 -24.17 6.16
CA THR A 22 -9.53 -24.57 6.70
C THR A 22 -8.83 -23.45 7.47
N LYS A 23 -9.32 -22.21 7.38
CA LYS A 23 -8.71 -21.01 7.96
C LYS A 23 -7.26 -20.82 7.50
N THR A 24 -7.01 -21.11 6.22
CA THR A 24 -5.70 -21.00 5.58
C THR A 24 -5.72 -19.99 4.44
N GLY A 25 -4.54 -19.52 4.05
CA GLY A 25 -4.38 -18.49 3.04
C GLY A 25 -4.36 -17.08 3.60
N VAL A 26 -4.35 -16.09 2.71
CA VAL A 26 -4.34 -14.67 3.06
C VAL A 26 -5.70 -14.28 3.65
N ALA A 27 -5.77 -14.17 4.98
CA ALA A 27 -7.00 -13.83 5.68
C ALA A 27 -7.51 -12.42 5.29
N PRO A 28 -8.83 -12.27 5.06
CA PRO A 28 -9.41 -10.97 4.77
C PRO A 28 -9.12 -9.99 5.90
N LEU A 29 -8.80 -8.74 5.55
CA LEU A 29 -8.55 -7.69 6.53
C LEU A 29 -9.89 -7.12 7.03
N LEU A 30 -10.38 -7.67 8.14
CA LEU A 30 -11.67 -7.28 8.73
C LEU A 30 -11.53 -6.14 9.75
N PRO A 31 -12.54 -5.26 9.87
CA PRO A 31 -12.63 -4.25 10.93
C PRO A 31 -12.14 -4.74 12.29
N GLY A 32 -11.11 -4.09 12.82
CA GLY A 32 -10.55 -4.40 14.15
C GLY A 32 -9.53 -5.53 14.19
N ASP A 33 -9.11 -6.08 13.05
CA ASP A 33 -7.98 -7.02 12.98
C ASP A 33 -6.73 -6.38 13.61
N GLN A 34 -6.18 -7.07 14.62
CA GLN A 34 -5.01 -6.63 15.39
C GLN A 34 -3.71 -7.25 14.88
N THR A 35 -3.74 -7.93 13.73
CA THR A 35 -2.53 -8.40 13.05
C THR A 35 -1.66 -7.18 12.73
N PRO A 36 -0.38 -7.15 13.16
CA PRO A 36 0.53 -6.05 12.85
C PRO A 36 0.62 -5.79 11.34
N LEU A 37 0.34 -4.55 10.93
CA LEU A 37 0.44 -4.11 9.55
C LEU A 37 1.61 -3.16 9.35
N VAL A 38 2.29 -3.34 8.22
CA VAL A 38 3.19 -2.33 7.64
C VAL A 38 2.54 -1.84 6.36
N ILE A 39 2.49 -0.52 6.18
CA ILE A 39 1.89 0.10 5.01
C ILE A 39 2.98 0.77 4.19
N GLY A 40 3.09 0.42 2.91
CA GLY A 40 3.87 1.17 1.94
C GLY A 40 2.99 2.17 1.21
N VAL A 41 3.52 3.37 0.95
CA VAL A 41 2.83 4.45 0.26
C VAL A 41 3.70 4.99 -0.87
N ASP A 42 3.16 4.98 -2.08
CA ASP A 42 3.77 5.60 -3.26
C ASP A 42 2.80 6.65 -3.81
N ALA A 43 3.32 7.81 -4.23
CA ALA A 43 2.47 8.87 -4.74
C ALA A 43 3.16 9.71 -5.81
N GLY A 44 2.44 9.88 -6.93
CA GLY A 44 2.71 10.94 -7.89
C GLY A 44 1.63 12.03 -7.88
N THR A 45 1.93 13.14 -8.55
CA THR A 45 1.06 14.32 -8.59
C THR A 45 0.23 14.39 -9.87
N TRP A 46 0.92 14.49 -11.01
CA TRP A 46 0.31 14.63 -12.33
C TRP A 46 0.41 13.34 -13.12
N ASN A 47 -0.73 12.90 -13.64
CA ASN A 47 -0.89 11.65 -14.39
C ASN A 47 -0.54 10.36 -13.62
N ASP A 48 0.08 10.41 -12.45
CA ASP A 48 0.38 9.25 -11.60
C ASP A 48 -0.60 9.04 -10.45
N SER A 49 -0.67 7.79 -9.99
CA SER A 49 -1.55 7.39 -8.90
C SER A 49 -0.93 7.66 -7.52
N PHE A 50 -1.80 7.69 -6.51
CA PHE A 50 -1.46 7.48 -5.12
C PHE A 50 -1.81 6.04 -4.81
N ALA A 51 -0.88 5.26 -4.31
CA ALA A 51 -1.06 3.85 -4.03
C ALA A 51 -0.62 3.52 -2.61
N ILE A 52 -1.36 2.61 -1.99
CA ILE A 52 -0.98 1.99 -0.73
C ILE A 52 -0.96 0.47 -0.89
N ALA A 53 -0.06 -0.17 -0.15
CA ALA A 53 -0.04 -1.60 0.05
C ALA A 53 0.15 -1.90 1.54
N ALA A 54 -0.82 -2.58 2.15
CA ALA A 54 -0.74 -3.05 3.52
C ALA A 54 -0.32 -4.52 3.52
N VAL A 55 0.71 -4.83 4.30
CA VAL A 55 1.25 -6.19 4.44
C VAL A 55 1.37 -6.60 5.90
N SER A 56 1.36 -7.90 6.16
CA SER A 56 1.69 -8.47 7.46
C SER A 56 2.66 -9.65 7.31
N ARG A 57 3.24 -10.12 8.40
CA ARG A 57 3.83 -11.46 8.41
C ARG A 57 2.75 -12.50 8.14
N ASN A 58 3.10 -13.54 7.40
CA ASN A 58 2.20 -14.67 7.22
C ASN A 58 1.99 -15.39 8.55
N ARG A 59 0.74 -15.75 8.83
CA ARG A 59 0.33 -16.35 10.11
C ARG A 59 0.88 -17.75 10.33
N GLN A 60 1.15 -18.48 9.25
CA GLN A 60 1.66 -19.85 9.28
C GLN A 60 3.20 -19.88 9.21
N ASN A 61 3.80 -18.92 8.51
CA ASN A 61 5.25 -18.78 8.39
C ASN A 61 5.67 -17.32 8.51
N VAL A 62 6.16 -16.91 9.68
CA VAL A 62 6.54 -15.52 9.98
C VAL A 62 7.67 -14.96 9.11
N LYS A 63 8.38 -15.80 8.34
CA LYS A 63 9.39 -15.35 7.38
C LYS A 63 8.77 -14.83 6.08
N ASP A 64 7.56 -15.28 5.78
CA ASP A 64 6.80 -14.92 4.59
C ASP A 64 5.95 -13.67 4.87
N VAL A 65 5.45 -13.06 3.79
CA VAL A 65 4.64 -11.84 3.85
C VAL A 65 3.31 -12.02 3.13
N ASP A 66 2.23 -11.62 3.80
CA ASP A 66 0.89 -11.57 3.24
C ASP A 66 0.58 -10.16 2.75
N VAL A 67 0.11 -10.03 1.51
CA VAL A 67 -0.49 -8.80 0.99
C VAL A 67 -1.93 -8.71 1.47
N ARG A 68 -2.19 -7.88 2.48
CA ARG A 68 -3.47 -7.84 3.20
C ARG A 68 -4.50 -6.91 2.55
N ALA A 69 -4.03 -5.81 1.96
CA ALA A 69 -4.88 -4.90 1.22
C ALA A 69 -4.04 -4.02 0.28
N VAL A 70 -4.63 -3.61 -0.83
CA VAL A 70 -4.09 -2.56 -1.70
C VAL A 70 -5.20 -1.57 -2.03
N ARG A 71 -4.83 -0.31 -2.21
CA ARG A 71 -5.76 0.71 -2.71
C ARG A 71 -5.00 1.71 -3.58
N GLU A 72 -5.64 2.14 -4.65
CA GLU A 72 -5.10 3.10 -5.60
C GLU A 72 -6.11 4.22 -5.81
N TRP A 73 -5.66 5.47 -5.77
CA TRP A 73 -6.38 6.65 -6.22
C TRP A 73 -5.71 7.13 -7.49
N LYS A 74 -6.51 7.25 -8.56
CA LYS A 74 -6.03 7.73 -9.86
C LYS A 74 -6.39 9.20 -10.02
N PRO A 75 -5.54 10.00 -10.69
CA PRO A 75 -5.88 11.37 -10.98
C PRO A 75 -7.08 11.41 -11.94
N PRO A 76 -7.93 12.44 -11.85
CA PRO A 76 -8.94 12.67 -12.87
C PRO A 76 -8.26 12.95 -14.23
N PRO A 77 -8.94 12.71 -15.37
CA PRO A 77 -8.38 13.00 -16.69
C PRO A 77 -7.91 14.46 -16.79
N GLY A 78 -6.60 14.66 -17.00
CA GLY A 78 -5.99 15.98 -17.11
C GLY A 78 -5.91 16.79 -15.80
N GLY A 79 -6.08 16.16 -14.64
CA GLY A 79 -5.94 16.81 -13.34
C GLY A 79 -4.93 16.14 -12.41
N ALA A 80 -4.83 16.68 -11.20
CA ALA A 80 -4.00 16.15 -10.12
C ALA A 80 -4.85 15.38 -9.10
N ILE A 81 -4.21 14.47 -8.37
CA ILE A 81 -4.85 13.79 -7.24
C ILE A 81 -5.08 14.78 -6.11
N ASP A 82 -6.27 14.72 -5.51
CA ASP A 82 -6.55 15.34 -4.22
C ASP A 82 -6.04 14.44 -3.09
N TYR A 83 -4.91 14.82 -2.49
CA TYR A 83 -4.28 14.04 -1.40
C TYR A 83 -5.08 14.03 -0.09
N SER A 84 -6.13 14.87 0.05
CA SER A 84 -6.98 14.82 1.25
C SER A 84 -7.73 13.49 1.40
N GLU A 85 -8.06 12.82 0.29
CA GLU A 85 -8.76 11.52 0.35
C GLU A 85 -7.82 10.37 0.75
N PRO A 86 -6.65 10.19 0.11
CA PRO A 86 -5.67 9.22 0.58
C PRO A 86 -5.19 9.48 2.02
N GLU A 87 -4.94 10.74 2.39
CA GLU A 87 -4.55 11.08 3.77
C GLU A 87 -5.66 10.72 4.77
N GLY A 88 -6.90 11.14 4.49
CA GLY A 88 -8.06 10.78 5.32
C GLY A 88 -8.18 9.26 5.47
N PHE A 89 -7.99 8.52 4.39
CA PHE A 89 -8.03 7.06 4.44
C PHE A 89 -6.91 6.44 5.29
N LEU A 90 -5.67 6.92 5.16
CA LEU A 90 -4.55 6.47 5.98
C LEU A 90 -4.83 6.72 7.48
N ARG A 91 -5.35 7.91 7.82
CA ARG A 91 -5.77 8.24 9.18
C ARG A 91 -6.89 7.31 9.67
N ALA A 92 -7.90 7.06 8.83
CA ALA A 92 -9.00 6.17 9.19
C ALA A 92 -8.55 4.72 9.45
N ILE A 93 -7.55 4.22 8.72
CA ILE A 93 -6.96 2.90 8.99
C ILE A 93 -6.26 2.89 10.35
N CYS A 94 -5.55 3.96 10.72
CA CYS A 94 -4.75 4.03 11.94
C CYS A 94 -5.57 4.33 13.20
N GLU A 95 -6.62 5.15 13.07
CA GLU A 95 -7.38 5.69 14.21
C GLU A 95 -8.83 5.18 14.27
N GLY A 96 -9.27 4.50 13.21
CA GLY A 96 -10.67 4.16 13.01
C GLY A 96 -11.42 5.26 12.27
N GLY A 97 -12.60 4.92 11.76
CA GLY A 97 -13.36 5.83 10.92
C GLY A 97 -14.70 5.23 10.50
N CYS A 98 -15.35 5.83 9.52
CA CYS A 98 -16.56 5.23 8.95
C CYS A 98 -16.22 4.09 7.99
N ALA A 99 -17.25 3.34 7.57
CA ALA A 99 -17.11 2.20 6.66
C ALA A 99 -16.51 2.53 5.27
N LEU A 100 -16.46 3.80 4.88
CA LEU A 100 -15.82 4.24 3.63
C LEU A 100 -14.42 4.82 3.84
N GLY A 101 -13.91 4.76 5.07
CA GLY A 101 -12.55 5.16 5.42
C GLY A 101 -12.36 6.67 5.58
N HIS A 102 -13.32 7.33 6.24
CA HIS A 102 -13.17 8.71 6.68
C HIS A 102 -13.00 8.77 8.20
N PRO A 103 -11.97 9.46 8.73
CA PRO A 103 -11.88 9.81 10.14
C PRO A 103 -13.10 10.60 10.59
N GLN A 104 -13.44 10.51 11.86
CA GLN A 104 -14.66 11.14 12.41
C GLN A 104 -14.40 12.50 13.04
N TYR A 105 -13.43 13.22 12.50
CA TYR A 105 -13.07 14.56 12.92
C TYR A 105 -12.74 15.43 11.70
N ALA A 106 -12.90 16.74 11.85
CA ALA A 106 -12.57 17.70 10.81
C ALA A 106 -11.05 17.72 10.52
N PRO A 107 -10.61 17.94 9.27
CA PRO A 107 -11.43 18.23 8.09
C PRO A 107 -11.89 16.98 7.32
N PHE A 108 -11.61 15.77 7.81
CA PHE A 108 -11.80 14.54 7.03
C PHE A 108 -13.19 13.90 7.17
N LYS A 109 -13.94 14.24 8.23
CA LYS A 109 -15.32 13.78 8.39
C LYS A 109 -16.17 14.36 7.25
N MET A 110 -16.88 13.50 6.53
CA MET A 110 -17.71 13.89 5.37
C MET A 110 -19.21 13.78 5.69
N ASP A 111 -19.63 14.28 6.85
CA ASP A 111 -21.04 14.52 7.18
C ASP A 111 -21.55 15.81 6.50
N GLU A 112 -22.76 16.26 6.81
CA GLU A 112 -23.36 17.46 6.19
C GLU A 112 -22.45 18.69 6.26
N GLU A 113 -21.83 18.91 7.42
CA GLU A 113 -20.95 20.06 7.64
C GLU A 113 -19.60 19.90 6.93
N GLY A 114 -18.93 18.77 7.13
CA GLY A 114 -17.61 18.54 6.56
C GLY A 114 -17.62 18.42 5.04
N ALA A 115 -18.65 17.76 4.48
CA ALA A 115 -18.84 17.67 3.04
C ALA A 115 -19.12 19.04 2.41
N ALA A 116 -19.93 19.89 3.07
CA ALA A 116 -20.16 21.27 2.62
C ALA A 116 -18.88 22.11 2.65
N ALA A 117 -18.08 22.01 3.72
CA ALA A 117 -16.80 22.71 3.86
C ALA A 117 -15.79 22.28 2.79
N ALA A 118 -15.71 20.97 2.51
CA ALA A 118 -14.83 20.40 1.49
C ALA A 118 -15.36 20.53 0.05
N ARG A 119 -16.62 20.97 -0.12
CA ARG A 119 -17.34 20.97 -1.42
C ARG A 119 -17.37 19.57 -2.07
N LYS A 120 -17.57 18.55 -1.24
CA LYS A 120 -17.63 17.12 -1.62
C LYS A 120 -19.02 16.55 -1.34
N PRO A 121 -19.41 15.40 -1.93
CA PRO A 121 -20.64 14.72 -1.56
C PRO A 121 -20.61 14.22 -0.11
N VAL A 122 -21.77 14.24 0.55
CA VAL A 122 -21.92 13.65 1.89
C VAL A 122 -21.66 12.15 1.82
N CYS A 123 -20.81 11.67 2.73
CA CYS A 123 -20.57 10.26 2.93
C CYS A 123 -21.70 9.66 3.78
N PRO A 124 -22.50 8.71 3.26
CA PRO A 124 -23.60 8.11 4.03
C PRO A 124 -23.10 7.47 5.34
N ALA A 125 -21.96 6.80 5.30
CA ALA A 125 -21.38 6.17 6.48
C ALA A 125 -20.92 7.19 7.56
N CYS A 126 -20.50 8.39 7.17
CA CYS A 126 -20.18 9.45 8.15
C CYS A 126 -21.46 10.00 8.79
N ARG A 127 -22.50 10.24 7.98
CA ARG A 127 -23.79 10.73 8.45
C ARG A 127 -24.46 9.74 9.40
N ASP A 128 -24.43 8.45 9.04
CA ASP A 128 -25.10 7.40 9.80
C ASP A 128 -24.32 7.03 11.09
N GLY A 129 -23.09 7.56 11.27
CA GLY A 129 -22.31 7.41 12.50
C GLY A 129 -21.78 6.00 12.77
N VAL A 130 -21.76 5.13 11.76
CA VAL A 130 -21.27 3.74 11.92
C VAL A 130 -19.74 3.73 11.91
N LEU A 131 -19.15 3.37 13.04
CA LEU A 131 -17.70 3.37 13.25
C LEU A 131 -17.09 1.99 13.07
N ILE A 132 -15.96 1.97 12.37
CA ILE A 132 -15.04 0.85 12.23
C ILE A 132 -13.83 1.12 13.14
N PRO A 133 -13.45 0.14 13.99
CA PRO A 133 -12.25 0.27 14.82
C PRO A 133 -10.96 0.32 13.98
N PRO A 134 -9.88 0.92 14.52
CA PRO A 134 -8.58 0.97 13.84
C PRO A 134 -7.96 -0.41 13.61
N PHE A 135 -7.05 -0.45 12.65
CA PHE A 135 -6.12 -1.55 12.48
C PHE A 135 -4.83 -1.31 13.27
N ARG A 136 -4.12 -2.39 13.65
CA ARG A 136 -2.80 -2.29 14.27
C ARG A 136 -1.72 -1.96 13.24
N VAL A 137 -1.66 -0.71 12.81
CA VAL A 137 -0.58 -0.21 11.93
C VAL A 137 0.67 0.07 12.76
N VAL A 138 1.74 -0.67 12.48
CA VAL A 138 3.02 -0.53 13.19
C VAL A 138 3.89 0.54 12.55
N CYS A 139 3.89 0.62 11.22
CA CYS A 139 4.71 1.55 10.49
C CYS A 139 4.11 1.87 9.12
N ILE A 140 4.27 3.13 8.70
CA ILE A 140 4.03 3.58 7.33
C ILE A 140 5.38 3.94 6.69
N VAL A 141 5.79 3.21 5.66
CA VAL A 141 6.94 3.56 4.82
C VAL A 141 6.49 4.28 3.57
N PHE A 142 7.19 5.34 3.19
CA PHE A 142 6.78 6.19 2.09
C PHE A 142 7.97 6.75 1.31
N ASP A 143 7.73 7.06 0.05
CA ASP A 143 8.69 7.77 -0.79
C ASP A 143 8.66 9.29 -0.51
N SER A 144 9.81 9.88 -0.18
CA SER A 144 9.92 11.26 0.34
C SER A 144 9.42 12.35 -0.61
N HIS A 145 9.44 12.14 -1.92
CA HIS A 145 9.32 13.27 -2.86
C HIS A 145 8.03 14.09 -2.71
N GLN A 146 6.87 13.42 -2.63
CA GLN A 146 5.56 14.08 -2.60
C GLN A 146 4.83 13.92 -1.26
N LEU A 147 5.32 13.06 -0.37
CA LEU A 147 4.58 12.62 0.81
C LEU A 147 5.12 13.19 2.12
N VAL A 148 6.31 13.80 2.13
CA VAL A 148 6.96 14.29 3.37
C VAL A 148 6.03 15.14 4.23
N SER A 149 5.31 16.10 3.65
CA SER A 149 4.41 16.97 4.41
C SER A 149 3.27 16.21 5.10
N ILE A 150 2.62 15.29 4.38
CA ILE A 150 1.53 14.45 4.91
C ILE A 150 2.06 13.58 6.05
N MET A 151 3.19 12.92 5.82
CA MET A 151 3.75 11.95 6.76
C MET A 151 4.29 12.63 8.02
N GLN A 152 4.91 13.82 7.88
CA GLN A 152 5.27 14.65 9.02
C GLN A 152 4.02 15.11 9.81
N GLY A 153 2.92 15.42 9.10
CA GLY A 153 1.63 15.71 9.73
C GLY A 153 1.11 14.54 10.56
N MET A 154 1.09 13.34 9.98
CA MET A 154 0.66 12.12 10.69
C MET A 154 1.50 11.83 11.94
N VAL A 155 2.82 12.00 11.86
CA VAL A 155 3.72 11.81 13.01
C VAL A 155 3.47 12.88 14.08
N ARG A 156 3.38 14.15 13.69
CA ARG A 156 3.10 15.27 14.61
C ARG A 156 1.77 15.08 15.34
N ASP A 157 0.75 14.60 14.63
CA ASP A 157 -0.60 14.42 15.16
C ASP A 157 -0.73 13.10 15.97
N GLY A 158 0.32 12.28 16.04
CA GLY A 158 0.32 11.03 16.81
C GLY A 158 -0.42 9.86 16.15
N VAL A 159 -0.69 9.95 14.85
CA VAL A 159 -1.50 8.98 14.09
C VAL A 159 -0.75 7.67 13.86
N ALA A 160 0.51 7.77 13.40
CA ALA A 160 1.32 6.61 13.03
C ALA A 160 2.80 6.95 13.05
N TRP A 161 3.64 5.92 13.23
CA TRP A 161 5.06 6.03 12.97
C TRP A 161 5.34 5.96 11.46
N CYS A 162 5.82 7.05 10.89
CA CYS A 162 6.16 7.12 9.47
C CYS A 162 7.68 7.12 9.25
N LEU A 163 8.13 6.32 8.30
CA LEU A 163 9.53 6.19 7.90
C LEU A 163 9.72 6.58 6.45
N ASP A 164 10.64 7.51 6.23
CA ASP A 164 11.07 7.90 4.89
C ASP A 164 11.87 6.75 4.25
N PHE A 165 11.54 6.44 3.00
CA PHE A 165 12.15 5.38 2.21
C PHE A 165 12.98 6.00 1.09
N ASP A 166 14.30 6.06 1.30
CA ASP A 166 15.24 6.64 0.35
C ASP A 166 15.10 6.03 -1.06
N GLN A 167 14.87 6.89 -2.06
CA GLN A 167 14.76 6.53 -3.47
C GLN A 167 16.03 5.91 -4.07
N GLY A 168 17.17 6.02 -3.39
CA GLY A 168 18.46 5.48 -3.80
C GLY A 168 18.61 3.97 -3.55
N GLU A 169 19.48 3.62 -2.60
CA GLU A 169 19.87 2.23 -2.38
C GLU A 169 18.77 1.36 -1.75
N LEU A 170 17.96 1.94 -0.86
CA LEU A 170 16.90 1.21 -0.17
C LEU A 170 15.86 0.69 -1.17
N ARG A 171 15.50 1.49 -2.19
CA ARG A 171 14.61 1.06 -3.26
C ARG A 171 15.15 -0.12 -4.07
N LEU A 172 16.45 -0.12 -4.38
CA LEU A 172 17.07 -1.25 -5.10
C LEU A 172 17.04 -2.54 -4.27
N LYS A 173 17.28 -2.43 -2.96
CA LYS A 173 17.19 -3.56 -2.02
C LYS A 173 15.76 -4.06 -1.87
N ALA A 174 14.79 -3.16 -1.77
CA ALA A 174 13.37 -3.47 -1.63
C ALA A 174 12.81 -4.17 -2.87
N ASP A 175 13.02 -3.61 -4.05
CA ASP A 175 12.54 -4.16 -5.32
C ASP A 175 13.14 -5.55 -5.57
N ARG A 176 14.43 -5.73 -5.28
CA ARG A 176 15.07 -7.05 -5.31
C ARG A 176 14.49 -8.02 -4.29
N THR A 177 14.27 -7.57 -3.06
CA THR A 177 13.72 -8.43 -2.00
C THR A 177 12.35 -8.95 -2.41
N LEU A 178 11.49 -8.06 -2.92
CA LEU A 178 10.18 -8.44 -3.46
C LEU A 178 10.31 -9.46 -4.59
N TYR A 179 11.20 -9.23 -5.56
CA TYR A 179 11.45 -10.18 -6.65
C TYR A 179 11.84 -11.57 -6.11
N LEU A 180 12.80 -11.63 -5.18
CA LEU A 180 13.27 -12.90 -4.63
C LEU A 180 12.17 -13.64 -3.87
N MET A 181 11.33 -12.91 -3.13
CA MET A 181 10.22 -13.52 -2.40
C MET A 181 9.18 -14.12 -3.35
N ILE A 182 8.85 -13.43 -4.44
CA ILE A 182 7.93 -13.96 -5.45
C ILE A 182 8.52 -15.22 -6.09
N VAL A 183 9.81 -15.19 -6.46
CA VAL A 183 10.49 -16.35 -7.09
C VAL A 183 10.57 -17.55 -6.13
N ARG A 184 10.68 -17.30 -4.82
CA ARG A 184 10.77 -18.35 -3.79
C ARG A 184 9.42 -18.82 -3.25
N GLY A 185 8.32 -18.15 -3.59
CA GLY A 185 7.00 -18.41 -3.01
C GLY A 185 6.87 -17.97 -1.55
N GLU A 186 7.61 -16.93 -1.15
CA GLU A 186 7.61 -16.35 0.22
C GLU A 186 6.68 -15.13 0.33
N LEU A 187 5.98 -14.77 -0.76
CA LEU A 187 4.94 -13.73 -0.79
C LEU A 187 3.60 -14.39 -1.06
N HIS A 188 2.55 -13.98 -0.35
CA HIS A 188 1.20 -14.52 -0.49
C HIS A 188 0.22 -13.39 -0.77
N HIS A 189 -0.68 -13.57 -1.74
CA HIS A 189 -1.71 -12.58 -2.07
C HIS A 189 -3.05 -13.21 -2.43
N ASP A 190 -4.13 -12.46 -2.26
CA ASP A 190 -5.51 -12.88 -2.57
C ASP A 190 -5.81 -13.00 -4.09
N GLY A 191 -4.94 -12.42 -4.93
CA GLY A 191 -5.11 -12.37 -6.38
C GLY A 191 -5.75 -11.09 -6.88
N ASN A 192 -5.67 -9.99 -6.12
CA ASN A 192 -6.12 -8.67 -6.52
C ASN A 192 -5.71 -8.30 -7.96
N GLU A 193 -6.71 -8.04 -8.81
CA GLU A 193 -6.50 -7.80 -10.24
C GLU A 193 -5.72 -6.52 -10.53
N ALA A 194 -5.93 -5.46 -9.74
CA ALA A 194 -5.22 -4.20 -9.90
C ALA A 194 -3.73 -4.36 -9.60
N LEU A 195 -3.39 -5.09 -8.53
CA LEU A 195 -2.00 -5.42 -8.19
C LEU A 195 -1.37 -6.32 -9.27
N ARG A 196 -2.08 -7.36 -9.74
CA ARG A 196 -1.60 -8.20 -10.84
C ARG A 196 -1.33 -7.39 -12.11
N GLN A 197 -2.19 -6.42 -12.43
CA GLN A 197 -1.97 -5.52 -13.56
C GLN A 197 -0.73 -4.63 -13.37
N ASN A 198 -0.45 -4.18 -12.15
CA ASN A 198 0.77 -3.43 -11.83
C ASN A 198 2.03 -4.29 -12.05
N VAL A 199 2.00 -5.57 -11.68
CA VAL A 199 3.08 -6.54 -11.98
C VAL A 199 3.27 -6.71 -13.48
N GLN A 200 2.18 -6.91 -14.23
CA GLN A 200 2.25 -7.01 -15.69
C GLN A 200 2.83 -5.74 -16.33
N ASN A 201 2.53 -4.57 -15.79
CA ASN A 201 3.01 -3.27 -16.28
C ASN A 201 4.48 -2.98 -15.94
N ALA A 202 5.10 -3.79 -15.09
CA ALA A 202 6.45 -3.58 -14.59
C ALA A 202 7.50 -4.31 -15.43
N ARG A 203 8.67 -3.67 -15.57
CA ARG A 203 9.92 -4.26 -16.06
C ARG A 203 11.02 -4.10 -15.03
N ALA A 204 12.06 -4.92 -15.11
CA ALA A 204 13.26 -4.77 -14.31
C ALA A 204 14.29 -3.89 -15.04
N LYS A 205 14.84 -2.91 -14.32
CA LYS A 205 16.09 -2.26 -14.72
C LYS A 205 17.22 -2.78 -13.85
N LEU A 206 18.17 -3.46 -14.50
CA LEU A 206 19.41 -3.91 -13.89
C LEU A 206 20.45 -2.79 -13.97
N GLN A 207 21.16 -2.53 -12.88
CA GLN A 207 22.32 -1.63 -12.94
C GLN A 207 23.54 -2.38 -13.46
N LYS A 208 24.35 -1.72 -14.31
CA LYS A 208 25.47 -2.35 -15.03
C LYS A 208 26.69 -2.68 -14.15
N THR A 209 26.76 -2.13 -12.93
CA THR A 209 28.01 -2.04 -12.17
C THR A 209 28.06 -2.89 -10.91
N GLU A 210 26.95 -3.49 -10.48
CA GLU A 210 26.95 -4.39 -9.33
C GLU A 210 26.13 -5.63 -9.65
N GLU A 211 26.70 -6.80 -9.39
CA GLU A 211 25.93 -8.04 -9.36
C GLU A 211 24.86 -7.89 -8.27
N SER A 212 23.61 -7.73 -8.71
CA SER A 212 22.37 -7.90 -7.95
C SER A 212 21.56 -6.67 -7.51
N THR A 213 21.67 -5.48 -8.11
CA THR A 213 20.66 -4.43 -7.89
C THR A 213 19.63 -4.35 -9.02
N MET A 214 18.34 -4.33 -8.65
CA MET A 214 17.18 -4.32 -9.56
C MET A 214 16.25 -3.18 -9.17
N ARG A 215 15.65 -2.50 -10.15
CA ARG A 215 14.61 -1.49 -9.92
C ARG A 215 13.35 -1.82 -10.72
N ILE A 216 12.19 -1.62 -10.10
CA ILE A 216 10.89 -1.62 -10.79
C ILE A 216 10.81 -0.38 -11.67
N GLU A 217 10.58 -0.58 -12.97
CA GLU A 217 10.26 0.49 -13.91
C GLU A 217 8.96 0.21 -14.66
N LYS A 218 8.27 1.28 -15.06
CA LYS A 218 7.09 1.21 -15.94
C LYS A 218 7.51 0.72 -17.32
N ARG A 219 6.78 -0.24 -17.90
CA ARG A 219 7.01 -0.69 -19.29
C ARG A 219 6.81 0.44 -20.29
N ALA A 220 5.80 1.27 -20.07
CA ALA A 220 5.47 2.43 -20.88
C ALA A 220 4.99 3.59 -19.99
N PRO A 221 5.11 4.86 -20.43
CA PRO A 221 4.81 6.03 -19.59
C PRO A 221 3.38 6.11 -19.05
N ASP A 222 2.41 5.55 -19.77
CA ASP A 222 0.99 5.50 -19.43
C ASP A 222 0.63 4.39 -18.43
N ARG A 223 1.56 3.44 -18.19
CA ARG A 223 1.33 2.28 -17.35
C ARG A 223 1.61 2.57 -15.87
N LYS A 224 0.84 1.93 -15.00
CA LYS A 224 0.90 2.10 -13.54
C LYS A 224 1.57 0.91 -12.88
N VAL A 225 2.48 1.22 -11.96
CA VAL A 225 3.25 0.24 -11.14
C VAL A 225 3.30 0.67 -9.68
N ASP A 226 2.55 1.71 -9.33
CA ASP A 226 2.65 2.48 -8.08
C ASP A 226 2.21 1.60 -6.90
N ILE A 227 1.25 0.69 -7.10
CA ILE A 227 0.89 -0.33 -6.09
C ILE A 227 2.06 -1.31 -5.86
N LEU A 228 2.74 -1.74 -6.93
CA LEU A 228 3.85 -2.67 -6.82
C LEU A 228 5.06 -2.04 -6.12
N VAL A 229 5.27 -0.74 -6.36
CA VAL A 229 6.28 0.07 -5.68
C VAL A 229 5.95 0.22 -4.20
N ALA A 230 4.71 0.59 -3.86
CA ALA A 230 4.25 0.63 -2.47
C ALA A 230 4.45 -0.74 -1.80
N LEU A 231 4.12 -1.83 -2.49
CA LEU A 231 4.30 -3.19 -2.00
C LEU A 231 5.78 -3.54 -1.75
N SER A 232 6.71 -3.12 -2.61
CA SER A 232 8.12 -3.44 -2.42
C SER A 232 8.68 -2.81 -1.15
N MET A 233 8.34 -1.53 -0.90
CA MET A 233 8.71 -0.82 0.33
C MET A 233 8.09 -1.46 1.57
N ALA A 234 6.77 -1.73 1.53
CA ALA A 234 6.06 -2.35 2.65
C ALA A 234 6.63 -3.72 3.00
N THR A 235 6.90 -4.55 1.99
CA THR A 235 7.44 -5.91 2.14
C THR A 235 8.84 -5.88 2.74
N TYR A 236 9.70 -4.99 2.24
CA TYR A 236 11.04 -4.83 2.77
C TYR A 236 11.00 -4.45 4.25
N GLN A 237 10.24 -3.40 4.60
CA GLN A 237 10.14 -2.95 5.98
C GLN A 237 9.49 -3.98 6.90
N CYS A 238 8.46 -4.69 6.43
CA CYS A 238 7.83 -5.78 7.17
C CYS A 238 8.85 -6.85 7.56
N ARG A 239 9.83 -7.12 6.69
CA ARG A 239 10.92 -8.09 6.95
C ARG A 239 11.96 -7.60 7.95
N GLU A 240 12.27 -6.31 7.95
CA GLU A 240 13.24 -5.71 8.87
C GLU A 240 12.70 -5.51 10.29
N LEU A 241 11.39 -5.31 10.43
CA LEU A 241 10.76 -5.14 11.74
C LEU A 241 10.62 -6.48 12.47
N LEU A 242 10.98 -6.47 13.75
CA LEU A 242 10.60 -7.47 14.74
C LEU A 242 9.13 -7.23 15.12
N LEU A 243 8.23 -7.88 14.39
CA LEU A 243 6.79 -7.83 14.66
C LEU A 243 6.46 -8.97 15.63
N GLU A 244 6.60 -8.71 16.94
CA GLU A 244 6.12 -9.59 18.02
C GLU A 244 4.61 -9.40 18.32
#